data_AF-A0A9E6CJU8-F1
#
_entry.id   AF-A0A9E6CJU8-F1
#
_cell.length_a   1.000
_cell.length_b   1.000
_cell.length_c   1.000
_cell.angle_alpha   90.00
_cell.angle_beta   90.00
_cell.angle_gamma   90.00
#
_symmetry.space_group_name_H-M   'P 1'
#
loop_
_entity.id
_entity.type
_entity.pdbx_description
1 polymer ?
#
loop_
_entity_poly.entity_id
_entity_poly.type
_entity_poly.pdbx_seq_one_letter_code
_entity_poly.pdbx_strand_id
1 'polypeptide(L)'
;MSVSIPVSSESIAISAKKIAAEDDYFTYVAEVGAIPRDIYRNVKSNPFGDLPRYTIHIVIQHFLAFATFLVLASTGLPLYFSDVFWSPYVLSVFGGADIARLIHRIAASVMVFASAYHLIYIIGGTIHKIIRGKFDYKRSQIPRLKDLFDLIHDIKYFLGREPYRPKMEKFMYKQKMHYLAILWGNTVLISAGATLLFPEITAQLWPDLVTGIFPDGLVKILSETIANFWPLPAFFQDFARLMHVDEAIMALLVLAFWHLSNVHLVPGRFPAQWTFITGRITREHQIEEHFLEYINNLNEIPAEKKYMRALLKEKGFYAEEETPVPYSLETTGNPVAEKELEQ
;
A
#
# COMPACT_ATOMS: atom_id res chain seq x y z
N MET A 1 -32.88 -46.58 -39.91
CA MET A 1 -33.79 -45.70 -39.15
C MET A 1 -32.94 -44.69 -38.40
N SER A 2 -32.83 -43.49 -38.94
CA SER A 2 -32.13 -42.36 -38.32
C SER A 2 -33.03 -41.77 -37.24
N VAL A 3 -32.69 -41.98 -35.97
CA VAL A 3 -33.34 -41.28 -34.86
C VAL A 3 -32.54 -40.01 -34.60
N SER A 4 -32.97 -38.92 -35.23
CA SER A 4 -32.53 -37.57 -34.89
C SER A 4 -33.21 -37.14 -33.59
N ILE A 5 -32.45 -37.07 -32.50
CA ILE A 5 -32.89 -36.38 -31.28
C ILE A 5 -32.55 -34.89 -31.47
N PRO A 6 -33.50 -33.96 -31.33
CA PRO A 6 -33.26 -32.55 -31.52
C PRO A 6 -32.45 -32.03 -30.32
N VAL A 7 -31.19 -31.65 -30.54
CA VAL A 7 -30.47 -30.81 -29.59
C VAL A 7 -31.01 -29.40 -29.80
N SER A 8 -32.01 -29.00 -29.01
CA SER A 8 -32.45 -27.61 -28.94
C SER A 8 -31.29 -26.79 -28.38
N SER A 9 -30.58 -26.10 -29.27
CA SER A 9 -29.66 -25.02 -28.94
C SER A 9 -30.47 -23.84 -28.41
N GLU A 10 -30.96 -23.91 -27.18
CA GLU A 10 -31.41 -22.71 -26.48
C GLU A 10 -30.21 -22.12 -25.74
N SER A 11 -29.34 -21.46 -26.51
CA SER A 11 -28.45 -20.46 -25.95
C SER A 11 -29.34 -19.32 -25.43
N ILE A 12 -29.75 -19.38 -24.16
CA ILE A 12 -30.42 -18.26 -23.53
C ILE A 12 -29.42 -17.12 -23.54
N ALA A 13 -29.77 -16.11 -24.32
CA ALA A 13 -28.91 -15.01 -24.65
C ALA A 13 -28.94 -14.03 -23.45
N ILE A 14 -28.01 -14.21 -22.50
CA ILE A 14 -27.95 -13.42 -21.26
C ILE A 14 -27.13 -12.14 -21.49
N SER A 15 -27.68 -10.97 -21.13
CA SER A 15 -27.00 -9.69 -21.35
C SER A 15 -25.67 -9.60 -20.58
N ALA A 16 -24.67 -8.94 -21.16
CA ALA A 16 -23.33 -8.76 -20.55
C ALA A 16 -23.40 -8.17 -19.13
N LYS A 17 -24.36 -7.28 -18.89
CA LYS A 17 -24.63 -6.67 -17.58
C LYS A 17 -25.13 -7.69 -16.56
N LYS A 18 -25.98 -8.64 -16.96
CA LYS A 18 -26.48 -9.71 -16.10
C LYS A 18 -25.38 -10.75 -15.83
N ILE A 19 -24.58 -11.10 -16.84
CA ILE A 19 -23.40 -11.96 -16.68
C ILE A 19 -22.45 -11.38 -15.63
N ALA A 20 -22.08 -10.09 -15.72
CA ALA A 20 -21.19 -9.44 -14.75
C ALA A 20 -21.79 -9.29 -13.34
N ALA A 21 -23.10 -9.46 -13.18
CA ALA A 21 -23.76 -9.42 -11.87
C ALA A 21 -23.78 -10.81 -11.19
N GLU A 22 -23.84 -11.88 -11.98
CA GLU A 22 -23.87 -13.27 -11.49
C GLU A 22 -22.46 -13.88 -11.43
N ASP A 23 -21.54 -13.44 -12.29
CA ASP A 23 -20.16 -13.91 -12.41
C ASP A 23 -19.16 -12.83 -11.97
N ASP A 24 -18.41 -13.10 -10.89
CA ASP A 24 -17.37 -12.19 -10.38
C ASP A 24 -16.18 -12.04 -11.34
N TYR A 25 -16.07 -12.88 -12.36
CA TYR A 25 -15.07 -12.78 -13.42
C TYR A 25 -15.23 -11.53 -14.28
N PHE A 26 -16.47 -11.11 -14.55
CA PHE A 26 -16.74 -9.93 -15.37
C PHE A 26 -17.09 -8.72 -14.50
N THR A 27 -16.74 -7.53 -14.95
CA THR A 27 -17.19 -6.28 -14.33
C THR A 27 -17.72 -5.35 -15.41
N TYR A 28 -19.01 -5.02 -15.33
CA TYR A 28 -19.65 -4.15 -16.30
C TYR A 28 -19.34 -2.68 -16.02
N VAL A 29 -18.92 -1.96 -17.05
CA VAL A 29 -18.72 -0.51 -17.02
C VAL A 29 -19.55 0.12 -18.14
N ALA A 30 -20.36 1.12 -17.79
CA ALA A 30 -21.17 1.84 -18.75
C ALA A 30 -20.31 2.42 -19.89
N GLU A 31 -20.78 2.33 -21.13
CA GLU A 31 -20.09 2.76 -22.36
C GLU A 31 -18.82 1.98 -22.74
N VAL A 32 -18.38 1.00 -21.92
CA VAL A 32 -17.21 0.16 -22.17
C VAL A 32 -17.59 -1.30 -22.39
N GLY A 33 -18.53 -1.83 -21.60
CA GLY A 33 -18.96 -3.23 -21.65
C GLY A 33 -18.46 -4.06 -20.46
N ALA A 34 -18.53 -5.40 -20.60
CA ALA A 34 -18.06 -6.34 -19.59
C ALA A 34 -16.55 -6.55 -19.70
N ILE A 35 -15.83 -6.21 -18.64
CA ILE A 35 -14.36 -6.33 -18.56
C ILE A 35 -14.02 -7.63 -17.82
N PRO A 36 -13.30 -8.59 -18.44
CA PRO A 36 -12.85 -9.79 -17.77
C PRO A 36 -11.69 -9.50 -16.82
N ARG A 37 -11.53 -10.32 -15.77
CA ARG A 37 -10.47 -10.17 -14.76
C ARG A 37 -9.06 -10.31 -15.31
N ASP A 38 -8.85 -11.09 -16.37
CA ASP A 38 -7.54 -11.40 -16.94
C ASP A 38 -7.12 -10.46 -18.08
N ILE A 39 -7.91 -9.41 -18.37
CA ILE A 39 -7.65 -8.46 -19.45
C ILE A 39 -6.28 -7.79 -19.36
N TYR A 40 -5.68 -7.74 -18.16
CA TYR A 40 -4.32 -7.23 -17.94
C TYR A 40 -3.28 -7.99 -18.79
N ARG A 41 -3.51 -9.25 -19.14
CA ARG A 41 -2.63 -10.05 -19.99
C ARG A 41 -2.61 -9.59 -21.45
N ASN A 42 -3.59 -8.79 -21.85
CA ASN A 42 -3.76 -8.35 -23.24
C ASN A 42 -3.49 -6.87 -23.45
N VAL A 43 -3.21 -6.10 -22.39
CA VAL A 43 -2.91 -4.68 -22.54
C VAL A 43 -1.45 -4.46 -22.92
N LYS A 44 -1.21 -3.44 -23.73
CA LYS A 44 0.15 -2.90 -23.92
C LYS A 44 0.38 -1.81 -22.89
N SER A 45 1.52 -1.87 -22.21
CA SER A 45 1.89 -0.93 -21.17
C SER A 45 3.25 -0.30 -21.46
N ASN A 46 3.37 1.00 -21.20
CA ASN A 46 4.67 1.68 -21.19
C ASN A 46 5.37 1.38 -19.84
N PRO A 47 6.63 0.90 -19.80
CA PRO A 47 7.36 0.67 -18.56
C PRO A 47 7.43 1.90 -17.63
N PHE A 48 7.45 3.11 -18.19
CA PHE A 48 7.50 4.36 -17.42
C PHE A 48 6.12 4.84 -16.90
N GLY A 49 5.05 4.16 -17.29
CA GLY A 49 3.69 4.36 -16.81
C GLY A 49 2.75 5.00 -17.82
N ASP A 50 1.54 4.45 -17.90
CA ASP A 50 0.48 4.86 -18.82
C ASP A 50 -0.49 5.86 -18.16
N LEU A 51 -0.83 5.62 -16.90
CA LEU A 51 -1.92 6.30 -16.20
C LEU A 51 -1.37 7.14 -15.04
N PRO A 52 -1.88 8.37 -14.83
CA PRO A 52 -1.46 9.20 -13.70
C PRO A 52 -1.93 8.56 -12.39
N ARG A 53 -1.03 8.44 -11.41
CA ARG A 53 -1.34 7.89 -10.08
C ARG A 53 -1.07 8.87 -8.95
N TYR A 54 0.09 9.54 -9.01
CA TYR A 54 0.56 10.50 -8.03
C TYR A 54 0.92 11.84 -8.68
N THR A 55 0.76 12.91 -7.92
CA THR A 55 1.22 14.24 -8.31
C THR A 55 2.73 14.34 -8.12
N ILE A 56 3.37 15.26 -8.86
CA ILE A 56 4.82 15.51 -8.76
C ILE A 56 5.24 15.88 -7.34
N HIS A 57 4.39 16.61 -6.61
CA HIS A 57 4.63 16.93 -5.21
C HIS A 57 4.80 15.67 -4.34
N ILE A 58 3.94 14.66 -4.50
CA ILE A 58 4.02 13.41 -3.73
C ILE A 58 5.30 12.65 -4.08
N VAL A 59 5.68 12.63 -5.35
CA VAL A 59 6.93 12.04 -5.84
C VAL A 59 8.14 12.71 -5.17
N ILE A 60 8.18 14.05 -5.16
CA ILE A 60 9.27 14.82 -4.54
C ILE A 60 9.32 14.56 -3.04
N GLN A 61 8.18 14.57 -2.33
CA GLN A 61 8.13 14.26 -0.90
C GLN A 61 8.65 12.85 -0.61
N HIS A 62 8.22 11.86 -1.40
CA HIS A 62 8.70 10.48 -1.26
C HIS A 62 10.22 10.41 -1.47
N PHE A 63 10.74 11.06 -2.52
CA PHE A 63 12.18 11.06 -2.79
C PHE A 63 12.98 11.75 -1.69
N LEU A 64 12.48 12.87 -1.15
CA LEU A 64 13.08 13.56 -0.01
C LEU A 64 13.12 12.66 1.23
N ALA A 65 12.00 12.02 1.57
CA ALA A 65 11.93 11.09 2.70
C ALA A 65 12.87 9.89 2.50
N PHE A 66 12.85 9.27 1.32
CA PHE A 66 13.73 8.16 0.95
C PHE A 66 15.22 8.53 1.09
N ALA A 67 15.66 9.61 0.44
CA ALA A 67 17.06 10.03 0.47
C ALA A 67 17.51 10.37 1.90
N THR A 68 16.66 11.07 2.65
CA THR A 68 16.96 11.44 4.03
C THR A 68 17.04 10.23 4.95
N PHE A 69 16.14 9.26 4.79
CA PHE A 69 16.17 8.00 5.53
C PHE A 69 17.48 7.24 5.29
N LEU A 70 17.95 7.17 4.04
CA LEU A 70 19.23 6.51 3.74
C LEU A 70 20.42 7.20 4.42
N VAL A 71 20.45 8.54 4.45
CA VAL A 71 21.49 9.30 5.16
C VAL A 71 21.41 9.05 6.67
N LEU A 72 20.21 9.05 7.25
CA LEU A 72 20.01 8.76 8.67
C LEU A 72 20.47 7.36 9.05
N ALA A 73 20.07 6.34 8.28
CA ALA A 73 20.47 4.96 8.53
C ALA A 73 21.99 4.77 8.37
N SER A 74 22.57 5.33 7.30
CA SER A 74 24.01 5.20 7.00
C SER A 74 24.92 5.98 7.94
N THR A 75 24.42 6.99 8.66
CA THR A 75 25.18 7.70 9.70
C THR A 75 24.90 7.16 11.10
N GLY A 76 23.65 6.82 11.42
CA GLY A 76 23.23 6.41 12.76
C GLY A 76 23.66 4.99 13.14
N LEU A 77 23.50 4.02 12.23
CA LEU A 77 23.86 2.62 12.52
C LEU A 77 25.36 2.41 12.75
N PRO A 78 26.29 2.98 11.95
CA PRO A 78 27.71 2.86 12.26
C PRO A 78 28.09 3.51 13.60
N LEU A 79 27.46 4.63 13.97
CA LEU A 79 27.71 5.28 15.26
C LEU A 79 27.30 4.41 16.45
N TYR A 80 26.22 3.63 16.32
CA TYR A 80 25.80 2.68 17.34
C TYR A 80 26.64 1.41 17.35
N PHE A 81 26.90 0.84 16.17
CA PHE A 81 27.71 -0.37 15.98
C PHE A 81 29.18 -0.03 15.71
N SER A 82 29.78 0.85 16.53
CA SER A 82 31.16 1.36 16.33
C SER A 82 32.21 0.26 16.29
N ASP A 83 31.96 -0.84 16.99
CA ASP A 83 32.95 -1.90 17.22
C ASP A 83 32.92 -2.98 16.12
N VAL A 84 31.96 -2.91 15.20
CA VAL A 84 31.79 -3.89 14.12
C VAL A 84 32.68 -3.52 12.94
N PHE A 85 33.28 -4.53 12.29
CA PHE A 85 34.32 -4.36 11.26
C PHE A 85 33.97 -3.37 10.14
N TRP A 86 32.69 -3.25 9.72
CA TRP A 86 32.28 -2.37 8.63
C TRP A 86 32.07 -0.92 9.05
N SER A 87 31.81 -0.66 10.35
CA SER A 87 31.44 0.67 10.83
C SER A 87 32.54 1.72 10.63
N PRO A 88 33.81 1.47 11.00
CA PRO A 88 34.89 2.44 10.79
C PRO A 88 35.05 2.86 9.33
N TYR A 89 34.87 1.94 8.38
CA TYR A 89 34.94 2.24 6.96
C TYR A 89 33.81 3.18 6.55
N VAL A 90 32.57 2.92 6.96
CA VAL A 90 31.44 3.82 6.65
C VAL A 90 31.62 5.19 7.29
N LEU A 91 32.04 5.25 8.56
CA LEU A 91 32.33 6.52 9.23
C LEU A 91 33.43 7.32 8.52
N SER A 92 34.46 6.65 7.98
CA SER A 92 35.53 7.32 7.24
C SER A 92 35.02 8.01 5.96
N VAL A 93 34.04 7.44 5.27
CA VAL A 93 33.39 8.04 4.08
C VAL A 93 32.71 9.36 4.43
N PHE A 94 32.13 9.45 5.64
CA PHE A 94 31.51 10.67 6.14
C PHE A 94 32.50 11.67 6.77
N GLY A 95 33.80 11.35 6.85
CA GLY A 95 34.81 12.21 7.48
C GLY A 95 34.98 12.00 8.99
N GLY A 96 34.56 10.84 9.51
CA GLY A 96 34.71 10.44 10.91
C GLY A 96 33.43 10.54 11.74
N ALA A 97 33.49 10.07 12.99
CA ALA A 97 32.33 9.98 13.88
C ALA A 97 31.70 11.35 14.19
N ASP A 98 32.51 12.39 14.38
CA ASP A 98 32.00 13.73 14.71
C ASP A 98 31.20 14.34 13.55
N ILE A 99 31.72 14.21 12.33
CA ILE A 99 31.04 14.70 11.12
C ILE A 99 29.79 13.84 10.84
N ALA A 100 29.86 12.52 11.01
CA ALA A 100 28.70 11.65 10.87
C ALA A 100 27.56 12.04 11.85
N ARG A 101 27.87 12.38 13.11
CA ARG A 101 26.87 12.89 14.07
C ARG A 101 26.26 14.21 13.62
N LEU A 102 27.05 15.11 13.03
CA LEU A 102 26.53 16.37 12.48
C LEU A 102 25.59 16.12 11.31
N ILE A 103 26.01 15.31 10.34
CA ILE A 103 25.21 14.93 9.17
C ILE A 103 23.90 14.27 9.62
N HIS A 104 23.96 13.36 10.60
CA HIS A 104 22.78 12.70 11.16
C HIS A 104 21.75 13.70 11.68
N ARG A 105 22.18 14.71 12.47
CA ARG A 105 21.27 15.74 13.02
C ARG A 105 20.68 16.64 11.94
N ILE A 106 21.48 17.02 10.93
CA ILE A 106 21.00 17.82 9.79
C ILE A 106 19.96 17.01 9.00
N ALA A 107 20.25 15.75 8.69
CA ALA A 107 19.30 14.85 8.02
C ALA A 107 18.04 14.64 8.87
N ALA A 108 18.16 14.54 10.19
CA ALA A 108 17.01 14.43 11.09
C ALA A 108 16.11 15.67 11.01
N SER A 109 16.68 16.87 11.00
CA SER A 109 15.91 18.10 10.82
C SER A 109 15.17 18.13 9.47
N VAL A 110 15.81 17.66 8.40
CA VAL A 110 15.17 17.53 7.08
C VAL A 110 14.03 16.50 7.11
N MET A 111 14.22 15.35 7.77
CA MET A 111 13.18 14.33 7.91
C MET A 111 11.98 14.82 8.72
N VAL A 112 12.23 15.54 9.81
CA VAL A 112 11.19 16.17 10.64
C VAL A 112 10.40 17.18 9.80
N PHE A 113 11.09 18.04 9.05
CA PHE A 113 10.45 18.98 8.14
C PHE A 113 9.61 18.27 7.07
N ALA A 114 10.17 17.26 6.41
CA ALA A 114 9.47 16.49 5.38
C ALA A 114 8.21 15.80 5.93
N SER A 115 8.31 15.22 7.14
CA SER A 115 7.18 14.57 7.83
C SER A 115 6.10 15.57 8.25
N ALA A 116 6.48 16.72 8.80
CA ALA A 116 5.55 17.78 9.17
C ALA A 116 4.83 18.35 7.94
N TYR A 117 5.57 18.64 6.88
CA TYR A 117 5.02 19.11 5.61
C TYR A 117 4.05 18.09 5.00
N HIS A 118 4.39 16.80 5.04
CA HIS A 118 3.52 15.72 4.59
C HIS A 118 2.20 15.68 5.38
N LEU A 119 2.28 15.76 6.71
CA LEU A 119 1.11 15.75 7.58
C LEU A 119 0.20 16.96 7.32
N ILE A 120 0.77 18.17 7.26
CA ILE A 120 0.04 19.41 6.95
C ILE A 120 -0.65 19.31 5.58
N TYR A 121 0.06 18.81 4.57
CA TYR A 121 -0.49 18.68 3.22
C TYR A 121 -1.66 17.69 3.15
N ILE A 122 -1.53 16.52 3.79
CA ILE A 122 -2.60 15.52 3.79
C ILE A 122 -3.81 16.03 4.58
N ILE A 123 -3.61 16.62 5.76
CA ILE A 123 -4.70 17.15 6.58
C ILE A 123 -5.39 18.29 5.84
N GLY A 124 -4.64 19.30 5.39
CA GLY A 124 -5.18 20.45 4.67
C GLY A 124 -5.87 20.05 3.37
N GLY A 125 -5.27 19.15 2.58
CA GLY A 125 -5.86 18.62 1.36
C GLY A 125 -7.12 17.79 1.60
N THR A 126 -7.17 17.05 2.71
CA THR A 126 -8.36 16.29 3.12
C THR A 126 -9.50 17.22 3.56
N ILE A 127 -9.20 18.20 4.42
CA ILE A 127 -10.17 19.23 4.85
C ILE A 127 -10.72 19.98 3.64
N HIS A 128 -9.86 20.39 2.71
CA HIS A 128 -10.27 21.08 1.49
C HIS A 128 -11.24 20.23 0.65
N LYS A 129 -10.98 18.93 0.50
CA LYS A 129 -11.87 18.01 -0.24
C LYS A 129 -13.20 17.80 0.49
N ILE A 130 -13.20 17.73 1.82
CA ILE A 130 -14.41 17.59 2.64
C ILE A 130 -15.29 18.82 2.47
N ILE A 131 -14.73 20.03 2.60
CA ILE A 131 -15.46 21.30 2.44
C ILE A 131 -16.09 21.43 1.05
N ARG A 132 -15.42 20.91 0.01
CA ARG A 132 -15.92 20.94 -1.38
C ARG A 132 -16.88 19.79 -1.71
N GLY A 133 -17.18 18.89 -0.78
CA GLY A 133 -18.02 17.72 -1.03
C GLY A 133 -17.41 16.70 -2.01
N LYS A 134 -16.09 16.74 -2.21
CA LYS A 134 -15.34 15.89 -3.17
C LYS A 134 -14.48 14.84 -2.46
N PHE A 135 -14.66 14.65 -1.15
CA PHE A 135 -13.87 13.70 -0.40
C PHE A 135 -14.34 12.28 -0.67
N ASP A 136 -13.49 11.49 -1.32
CA ASP A 136 -13.68 10.06 -1.51
C ASP A 136 -12.80 9.28 -0.53
N TYR A 137 -13.42 8.74 0.52
CA TYR A 137 -12.74 7.96 1.54
C TYR A 137 -12.17 6.63 0.99
N LYS A 138 -12.69 6.11 -0.13
CA LYS A 138 -12.20 4.87 -0.78
C LYS A 138 -10.81 5.07 -1.38
N ARG A 139 -10.49 6.30 -1.79
CA ARG A 139 -9.17 6.66 -2.33
C ARG A 139 -8.17 7.11 -1.26
N SER A 140 -8.49 6.91 0.02
CA SER A 140 -7.65 7.34 1.15
C SER A 140 -6.74 6.20 1.66
N GLN A 141 -5.70 6.57 2.40
CA GLN A 141 -4.80 5.63 3.09
C GLN A 141 -5.36 5.08 4.40
N ILE A 142 -6.58 5.48 4.77
CA ILE A 142 -7.19 5.09 6.04
C ILE A 142 -7.60 3.61 5.93
N PRO A 143 -7.17 2.75 6.88
CA PRO A 143 -7.64 1.37 6.95
C PRO A 143 -9.16 1.30 7.15
N ARG A 144 -9.81 0.37 6.46
CA ARG A 144 -11.25 0.11 6.53
C ARG A 144 -11.51 -1.36 6.76
N LEU A 145 -12.73 -1.70 7.17
CA LEU A 145 -13.14 -3.11 7.31
C LEU A 145 -13.00 -3.90 6.01
N LYS A 146 -13.20 -3.27 4.85
CA LYS A 146 -12.92 -3.89 3.54
C LYS A 146 -11.47 -4.39 3.42
N ASP A 147 -10.49 -3.68 3.97
CA ASP A 147 -9.08 -4.10 3.91
C ASP A 147 -8.84 -5.42 4.67
N LEU A 148 -9.57 -5.65 5.77
CA LEU A 148 -9.56 -6.92 6.50
C LEU A 148 -10.22 -8.05 5.68
N PHE A 149 -11.36 -7.77 5.05
CA PHE A 149 -12.01 -8.75 4.17
C PHE A 149 -11.16 -9.07 2.93
N ASP A 150 -10.49 -8.08 2.35
CA ASP A 150 -9.57 -8.26 1.23
C ASP A 150 -8.35 -9.11 1.65
N LEU A 151 -7.82 -8.92 2.87
CA LEU A 151 -6.79 -9.79 3.43
C LEU A 151 -7.28 -11.25 3.57
N ILE A 152 -8.47 -11.46 4.14
CA ILE A 152 -9.05 -12.81 4.30
C ILE A 152 -9.29 -13.45 2.94
N HIS A 153 -9.75 -12.69 1.94
CA HIS A 153 -9.93 -13.17 0.57
C HIS A 153 -8.59 -13.55 -0.07
N ASP A 154 -7.56 -12.70 0.03
CA ASP A 154 -6.21 -13.01 -0.44
C ASP A 154 -5.70 -14.33 0.19
N ILE A 155 -5.93 -14.55 1.50
CA ILE A 155 -5.58 -15.82 2.17
C ILE A 155 -6.32 -17.00 1.56
N LYS A 156 -7.65 -16.89 1.34
CA LYS A 156 -8.44 -17.95 0.70
C LYS A 156 -7.96 -18.25 -0.72
N TYR A 157 -7.64 -17.21 -1.48
CA TYR A 157 -7.07 -17.31 -2.83
C TYR A 157 -5.75 -18.08 -2.82
N PHE A 158 -4.82 -17.74 -1.92
CA PHE A 158 -3.55 -18.47 -1.80
C PHE A 158 -3.72 -19.93 -1.33
N LEU A 159 -4.80 -20.22 -0.60
CA LEU A 159 -5.20 -21.59 -0.25
C LEU A 159 -5.96 -22.31 -1.38
N GLY A 160 -6.13 -21.68 -2.55
CA GLY A 160 -6.85 -22.23 -3.70
C GLY A 160 -8.36 -22.34 -3.53
N ARG A 161 -8.94 -21.67 -2.51
CA ARG A 161 -10.38 -21.71 -2.22
C ARG A 161 -11.19 -20.65 -2.97
N GLU A 162 -10.52 -19.66 -3.51
CA GLU A 162 -11.12 -18.63 -4.36
C GLU A 162 -10.37 -18.63 -5.70
N PRO A 163 -11.05 -18.55 -6.85
CA PRO A 163 -10.41 -18.61 -8.17
C PRO A 163 -9.64 -17.32 -8.50
N TYR A 164 -9.98 -16.20 -7.87
CA TYR A 164 -9.44 -14.89 -8.19
C TYR A 164 -9.04 -14.10 -6.94
N ARG A 165 -8.10 -13.18 -7.09
CA ARG A 165 -7.76 -12.22 -6.03
C ARG A 165 -8.89 -11.21 -5.79
N PRO A 166 -9.02 -10.61 -4.60
CA PRO A 166 -10.00 -9.56 -4.34
C PRO A 166 -9.77 -8.34 -5.24
N LYS A 167 -10.87 -7.70 -5.65
CA LYS A 167 -10.85 -6.44 -6.40
C LYS A 167 -10.39 -5.31 -5.46
N MET A 168 -9.11 -4.96 -5.58
CA MET A 168 -8.46 -3.95 -4.75
C MET A 168 -8.80 -2.53 -5.19
N GLU A 169 -8.79 -1.61 -4.23
CA GLU A 169 -8.93 -0.17 -4.48
C GLU A 169 -7.58 0.50 -4.81
N LYS A 170 -7.58 1.83 -4.91
CA LYS A 170 -6.37 2.64 -5.14
C LYS A 170 -5.23 2.30 -4.19
N PHE A 171 -5.53 2.03 -2.92
CA PHE A 171 -4.56 1.55 -1.96
C PHE A 171 -5.01 0.19 -1.42
N MET A 172 -4.17 -0.82 -1.61
CA MET A 172 -4.41 -2.16 -1.08
C MET A 172 -4.07 -2.23 0.41
N TYR A 173 -4.61 -3.22 1.13
CA TYR A 173 -4.36 -3.37 2.57
C TYR A 173 -2.85 -3.41 2.91
N LYS A 174 -2.03 -4.11 2.11
CA LYS A 174 -0.57 -4.16 2.29
C LYS A 174 0.07 -2.78 2.25
N GLN A 175 -0.33 -1.94 1.28
CA GLN A 175 0.19 -0.56 1.13
C GLN A 175 -0.24 0.31 2.30
N LYS A 176 -1.50 0.20 2.77
CA LYS A 176 -2.00 0.95 3.92
C LYS A 176 -1.30 0.57 5.23
N MET A 177 -1.11 -0.73 5.47
CA MET A 177 -0.35 -1.21 6.63
C MET A 177 1.09 -0.69 6.60
N HIS A 178 1.73 -0.72 5.43
CA HIS A 178 3.08 -0.17 5.27
C HIS A 178 3.14 1.33 5.52
N TYR A 179 2.17 2.08 5.00
CA TYR A 179 2.07 3.51 5.24
C TYR A 179 1.89 3.83 6.74
N LEU A 180 1.03 3.07 7.44
CA LEU A 180 0.82 3.23 8.88
C LEU A 180 2.09 2.87 9.68
N ALA A 181 2.79 1.80 9.30
CA ALA A 181 4.03 1.39 9.94
C ALA A 181 5.12 2.46 9.81
N ILE A 182 5.25 3.08 8.62
CA ILE A 182 6.19 4.19 8.39
C ILE A 182 5.79 5.43 9.20
N LEU A 183 4.50 5.76 9.25
CA LEU A 183 4.01 6.89 10.06
C LEU A 183 4.33 6.67 11.55
N TRP A 184 4.11 5.46 12.06
CA TRP A 184 4.48 5.07 13.42
C TRP A 184 6.00 5.16 13.66
N GLY A 185 6.79 4.51 12.80
CA GLY A 185 8.25 4.48 12.96
C GLY A 185 8.89 5.85 12.90
N ASN A 186 8.45 6.72 11.99
CA ASN A 186 8.90 8.12 11.98
C ASN A 186 8.49 8.86 13.26
N THR A 187 7.30 8.61 13.79
CA THR A 187 6.86 9.25 15.05
C THR A 187 7.75 8.83 16.22
N VAL A 188 8.08 7.53 16.34
CA VAL A 188 8.96 6.99 17.37
C VAL A 188 10.39 7.52 17.21
N LEU A 189 10.96 7.49 16.00
CA LEU A 189 12.32 7.97 15.75
C LEU A 189 12.45 9.48 16.00
N ILE A 190 11.45 10.27 15.59
CA ILE A 190 11.46 11.72 15.82
C ILE A 190 11.34 12.03 17.30
N SER A 191 10.43 11.37 18.03
CA SER A 191 10.24 11.62 19.46
C SER A 191 11.45 11.18 20.27
N ALA A 192 11.95 9.95 20.06
CA ALA A 192 13.14 9.46 20.73
C ALA A 192 14.39 10.27 20.35
N GLY A 193 14.53 10.66 19.08
CA GLY A 193 15.65 11.48 18.61
C GLY A 193 15.64 12.88 19.22
N ALA A 194 14.45 13.50 19.33
CA ALA A 194 14.29 14.78 20.02
C ALA A 194 14.65 14.66 21.52
N THR A 195 14.26 13.58 22.17
CA THR A 195 14.62 13.29 23.56
C THR A 195 16.12 13.18 23.77
N LEU A 196 16.82 12.48 22.88
CA LEU A 196 18.28 12.34 22.93
C LEU A 196 19.01 13.64 22.58
N LEU A 197 18.41 14.48 21.73
CA LEU A 197 18.99 15.76 21.32
C LEU A 197 18.78 16.87 22.37
N PHE A 198 17.68 16.83 23.12
CA PHE A 198 17.30 17.85 24.11
C PHE A 198 16.97 17.22 25.47
N PRO A 199 17.97 16.68 26.19
CA PRO A 199 17.71 15.95 27.43
C PRO A 199 17.18 16.84 28.55
N GLU A 200 17.63 18.10 28.64
CA GLU A 200 17.17 19.05 29.67
C GLU A 200 15.70 19.44 29.45
N ILE A 201 15.32 19.72 28.21
CA ILE A 201 13.93 20.04 27.85
C ILE A 201 13.02 18.85 28.16
N THR A 202 13.48 17.64 27.80
CA THR A 202 12.71 16.43 28.09
C THR A 202 12.54 16.22 29.58
N ALA A 203 13.59 16.39 30.38
CA ALA A 203 13.51 16.24 31.83
C ALA A 203 12.53 17.23 32.48
N GLN A 204 12.39 18.43 31.92
CA GLN A 204 11.44 19.44 32.40
C GLN A 204 9.99 19.13 31.99
N LEU A 205 9.77 18.67 30.76
CA LEU A 205 8.41 18.44 30.22
C LEU A 205 7.84 17.07 30.58
N TRP A 206 8.68 16.08 30.90
CA TRP A 206 8.27 14.70 31.13
C TRP A 206 7.22 14.51 32.23
N PRO A 207 7.34 15.13 33.43
CA PRO A 207 6.35 14.98 34.49
C PRO A 207 4.95 15.45 34.07
N ASP A 208 4.86 16.59 33.38
CA ASP A 208 3.59 17.17 32.94
C ASP A 208 2.97 16.36 31.79
N LEU A 209 3.79 15.87 30.85
CA LEU A 209 3.33 15.02 29.75
C LEU A 209 2.74 13.70 30.27
N VAL A 210 3.41 13.06 31.22
CA VAL A 210 2.99 11.77 31.79
C VAL A 210 1.68 11.90 32.54
N THR A 211 1.53 12.93 33.39
CA THR A 211 0.30 13.18 34.14
C THR A 211 -0.88 13.58 33.23
N GLY A 212 -0.59 14.23 32.10
CA GLY A 212 -1.60 14.54 31.08
C GLY A 212 -2.10 13.34 30.28
N ILE A 213 -1.23 12.36 29.97
CA ILE A 213 -1.60 11.14 29.23
C ILE A 213 -2.24 10.10 30.17
N PHE A 214 -1.75 10.01 31.41
CA PHE A 214 -2.21 9.08 32.43
C PHE A 214 -2.73 9.85 33.63
N PRO A 215 -4.04 10.20 33.65
CA PRO A 215 -4.61 10.88 34.81
C PRO A 215 -4.40 10.03 36.07
N ASP A 216 -4.32 10.67 37.23
CA ASP A 216 -3.94 10.07 38.52
C ASP A 216 -4.69 8.75 38.86
N GLY A 217 -5.89 8.56 38.32
CA GLY A 217 -6.66 7.32 38.45
C GLY A 217 -6.03 6.09 37.79
N LEU A 218 -5.31 6.26 36.68
CA LEU A 218 -4.63 5.18 35.95
C LEU A 218 -3.27 4.87 36.57
N VAL A 219 -2.57 5.90 37.07
CA VAL A 219 -1.33 5.75 37.86
C VAL A 219 -1.59 4.96 39.14
N LYS A 220 -2.75 5.13 39.78
CA LYS A 220 -3.18 4.33 40.96
C LYS A 220 -3.47 2.86 40.66
N ILE A 221 -3.74 2.49 39.40
CA ILE A 221 -3.95 1.09 38.96
C ILE A 221 -2.60 0.42 38.67
N LEU A 222 -1.59 1.19 38.27
CA LEU A 222 -0.21 0.73 38.17
C LEU A 222 0.35 0.48 39.58
N SER A 223 1.27 -0.46 39.72
CA SER A 223 1.92 -0.71 41.02
C SER A 223 2.69 0.52 41.49
N GLU A 224 2.80 0.73 42.81
CA GLU A 224 3.58 1.83 43.39
C GLU A 224 5.02 1.86 42.88
N THR A 225 5.59 0.69 42.56
CA THR A 225 6.91 0.57 41.94
C THR A 225 6.97 1.16 40.53
N ILE A 226 5.98 0.88 39.68
CA ILE A 226 5.91 1.41 38.32
C ILE A 226 5.61 2.91 38.35
N ALA A 227 4.71 3.34 39.23
CA ALA A 227 4.32 4.73 39.40
C ALA A 227 5.50 5.62 39.83
N ASN A 228 6.43 5.11 40.64
CA ASN A 228 7.61 5.86 41.08
C ASN A 228 8.77 5.86 40.06
N PHE A 229 8.78 4.91 39.13
CA PHE A 229 9.88 4.74 38.16
C PHE A 229 9.59 5.40 36.81
N TRP A 230 8.35 5.29 36.34
CA TRP A 230 7.91 5.84 35.06
C TRP A 230 8.10 7.37 34.89
N PRO A 231 7.84 8.23 35.89
CA PRO A 231 8.03 9.68 35.77
C PRO A 231 9.50 10.12 35.86
N LEU A 232 10.47 9.21 35.98
CA LEU A 232 11.88 9.56 36.08
C LEU A 232 12.46 9.91 34.69
N PRO A 233 13.02 11.13 34.50
CA PRO A 233 13.64 11.51 33.23
C PRO A 233 14.75 10.56 32.77
N ALA A 234 15.53 10.01 33.71
CA ALA A 234 16.61 9.07 33.42
C ALA A 234 16.09 7.78 32.76
N PHE A 235 15.00 7.21 33.29
CA PHE A 235 14.36 6.05 32.67
C PHE A 235 13.94 6.36 31.23
N PHE A 236 13.33 7.51 31.00
CA PHE A 236 12.88 7.87 29.66
C PHE A 236 14.02 8.13 28.68
N GLN A 237 15.15 8.69 29.14
CA GLN A 237 16.36 8.84 28.32
C GLN A 237 16.93 7.48 27.89
N ASP A 238 17.00 6.52 28.81
CA ASP A 238 17.47 5.16 28.51
C ASP A 238 16.49 4.45 27.57
N PHE A 239 15.19 4.60 27.82
CA PHE A 239 14.14 4.05 26.97
C PHE A 239 14.18 4.65 25.55
N ALA A 240 14.35 5.96 25.42
CA ALA A 240 14.50 6.63 24.13
C ALA A 240 15.73 6.13 23.36
N ARG A 241 16.84 5.86 24.05
CA ARG A 241 18.04 5.28 23.41
C ARG A 241 17.77 3.89 22.83
N LEU A 242 17.06 3.04 23.57
CA LEU A 242 16.67 1.71 23.11
C LEU A 242 15.67 1.80 21.95
N MET A 243 14.57 2.52 22.15
CA MET A 243 13.53 2.72 21.15
C MET A 243 14.08 3.26 19.84
N HIS A 244 14.96 4.26 19.89
CA HIS A 244 15.48 4.89 18.68
C HIS A 244 16.28 3.90 17.84
N VAL A 245 17.13 3.09 18.47
CA VAL A 245 17.98 2.15 17.74
C VAL A 245 17.18 0.95 17.25
N ASP A 246 16.33 0.38 18.10
CA ASP A 246 15.52 -0.78 17.76
C ASP A 246 14.53 -0.46 16.63
N GLU A 247 13.86 0.69 16.70
CA GLU A 247 12.98 1.16 15.63
C GLU A 247 13.77 1.43 14.35
N ALA A 248 14.98 2.01 14.42
CA ALA A 248 15.79 2.26 13.23
C ALA A 248 16.19 0.97 12.53
N ILE A 249 16.57 -0.07 13.29
CA ILE A 249 16.91 -1.39 12.76
C ILE A 249 15.67 -2.05 12.17
N MET A 250 14.55 -2.05 12.90
CA MET A 250 13.29 -2.61 12.40
C MET A 250 12.84 -1.92 11.11
N ALA A 251 12.85 -0.58 11.08
CA ALA A 251 12.49 0.20 9.91
C ALA A 251 13.42 -0.10 8.72
N LEU A 252 14.74 -0.20 8.95
CA LEU A 252 15.68 -0.58 7.90
C LEU A 252 15.38 -1.99 7.36
N LEU A 253 15.12 -2.97 8.22
CA LEU A 253 14.82 -4.34 7.78
C LEU A 253 13.50 -4.41 7.02
N VAL A 254 12.44 -3.78 7.52
CA VAL A 254 11.14 -3.72 6.83
C VAL A 254 11.29 -3.02 5.48
N LEU A 255 12.02 -1.91 5.40
CA LEU A 255 12.23 -1.23 4.12
C LEU A 255 13.12 -2.06 3.17
N ALA A 256 14.24 -2.61 3.64
CA ALA A 256 15.17 -3.38 2.82
C ALA A 256 14.57 -4.69 2.30
N PHE A 257 13.77 -5.39 3.11
CA PHE A 257 13.22 -6.70 2.73
C PHE A 257 11.76 -6.62 2.30
N TRP A 258 10.88 -5.98 3.05
CA TRP A 258 9.47 -5.91 2.68
C TRP A 258 9.24 -4.88 1.56
N HIS A 259 9.68 -3.63 1.75
CA HIS A 259 9.39 -2.56 0.77
C HIS A 259 10.07 -2.80 -0.57
N LEU A 260 11.39 -3.01 -0.56
CA LEU A 260 12.15 -3.22 -1.79
C LEU A 260 11.66 -4.46 -2.54
N SER A 261 11.37 -5.56 -1.85
CA SER A 261 10.90 -6.77 -2.54
C SER A 261 9.57 -6.55 -3.24
N ASN A 262 8.58 -5.97 -2.55
CA ASN A 262 7.22 -5.80 -3.11
C ASN A 262 7.16 -4.78 -4.26
N VAL A 263 8.09 -3.82 -4.31
CA VAL A 263 8.05 -2.72 -5.28
C VAL A 263 9.07 -2.92 -6.42
N HIS A 264 10.25 -3.47 -6.14
CA HIS A 264 11.36 -3.50 -7.11
C HIS A 264 11.79 -4.91 -7.53
N LEU A 265 11.56 -5.94 -6.71
CA LEU A 265 12.11 -7.28 -6.98
C LEU A 265 11.07 -8.29 -7.47
N VAL A 266 9.77 -7.96 -7.42
CA VAL A 266 8.70 -8.83 -7.95
C VAL A 266 8.76 -8.92 -9.48
N PRO A 267 8.64 -10.12 -10.07
CA PRO A 267 8.52 -10.30 -11.52
C PRO A 267 7.42 -9.41 -12.12
N GLY A 268 7.71 -8.76 -13.25
CA GLY A 268 6.82 -7.76 -13.86
C GLY A 268 7.07 -6.32 -13.39
N ARG A 269 7.81 -6.11 -12.29
CA ARG A 269 8.20 -4.77 -11.80
C ARG A 269 9.72 -4.57 -11.75
N PHE A 270 10.49 -5.63 -11.91
CA PHE A 270 11.95 -5.58 -11.93
C PHE A 270 12.49 -4.78 -13.13
N PRO A 271 13.55 -3.95 -12.98
CA PRO A 271 14.33 -3.70 -11.75
C PRO A 271 13.72 -2.65 -10.82
N ALA A 272 12.71 -1.91 -11.27
CA ALA A 272 12.02 -0.94 -10.44
C ALA A 272 10.63 -0.59 -10.97
N GLN A 273 9.67 -0.45 -10.06
CA GLN A 273 8.39 0.15 -10.40
C GLN A 273 8.52 1.67 -10.56
N TRP A 274 8.65 2.17 -11.79
CA TRP A 274 8.93 3.58 -12.11
C TRP A 274 7.94 4.62 -11.56
N THR A 275 6.79 4.21 -11.02
CA THR A 275 5.81 5.08 -10.37
C THR A 275 6.41 5.99 -9.28
N PHE A 276 7.45 5.55 -8.56
CA PHE A 276 8.07 6.37 -7.52
C PHE A 276 8.85 7.59 -8.06
N ILE A 277 9.17 7.61 -9.37
CA ILE A 277 9.84 8.73 -10.07
C ILE A 277 8.85 9.45 -10.98
N THR A 278 8.10 8.70 -11.79
CA THR A 278 7.25 9.31 -12.83
C THR A 278 5.88 9.75 -12.30
N GLY A 279 5.46 9.24 -11.14
CA GLY A 279 4.09 9.40 -10.63
C GLY A 279 3.03 8.68 -11.48
N ARG A 280 3.44 7.89 -12.48
CA ARG A 280 2.56 7.15 -13.39
C ARG A 280 2.63 5.65 -13.12
N ILE A 281 1.53 4.94 -13.30
CA ILE A 281 1.44 3.49 -13.18
C ILE A 281 1.21 2.86 -14.55
N THR A 282 1.80 1.70 -14.77
CA THR A 282 1.55 0.91 -15.99
C THR A 282 0.11 0.40 -15.98
N ARG A 283 -0.50 0.32 -17.16
CA ARG A 283 -1.89 -0.10 -17.28
C ARG A 283 -2.12 -1.52 -16.77
N GLU A 284 -1.25 -2.45 -17.17
CA GLU A 284 -1.25 -3.84 -16.73
C GLU A 284 -1.24 -3.94 -15.20
N HIS A 285 -0.28 -3.28 -14.56
CA HIS A 285 -0.15 -3.33 -13.11
C HIS A 285 -1.35 -2.71 -12.38
N GLN A 286 -1.94 -1.63 -12.93
CA GLN A 286 -3.14 -1.05 -12.33
C GLN A 286 -4.35 -1.97 -12.45
N ILE A 287 -4.55 -2.64 -13.59
CA ILE A 287 -5.66 -3.58 -13.77
C ILE A 287 -5.49 -4.79 -12.85
N GLU A 288 -4.28 -5.35 -12.78
CA GLU A 288 -3.99 -6.55 -11.98
C GLU A 288 -4.11 -6.30 -10.47
N GLU A 289 -3.54 -5.20 -9.97
CA GLU A 289 -3.38 -4.99 -8.52
C GLU A 289 -4.31 -3.92 -7.94
N HIS A 290 -4.92 -3.09 -8.78
CA HIS A 290 -5.74 -1.93 -8.39
C HIS A 290 -6.99 -1.81 -9.28
N PHE A 291 -7.63 -2.95 -9.57
CA PHE A 291 -8.72 -3.03 -10.53
C PHE A 291 -9.82 -1.98 -10.33
N LEU A 292 -10.26 -1.72 -9.08
CA LEU A 292 -11.30 -0.72 -8.83
C LEU A 292 -10.82 0.72 -9.08
N GLU A 293 -9.52 1.01 -8.94
CA GLU A 293 -8.96 2.29 -9.38
C GLU A 293 -9.00 2.41 -10.90
N TYR A 294 -8.69 1.32 -11.62
CA TYR A 294 -8.77 1.31 -13.08
C TYR A 294 -10.20 1.55 -13.58
N ILE A 295 -11.20 0.88 -13.00
CA ILE A 295 -12.61 1.11 -13.33
C ILE A 295 -13.00 2.58 -13.14
N ASN A 296 -12.55 3.21 -12.06
CA ASN A 296 -12.78 4.63 -11.84
C ASN A 296 -12.08 5.50 -12.89
N ASN A 297 -10.85 5.16 -13.28
CA ASN A 297 -10.12 5.86 -14.34
C ASN A 297 -10.82 5.79 -15.69
N LEU A 298 -11.55 4.72 -16.02
CA LEU A 298 -12.36 4.66 -17.24
C LEU A 298 -13.48 5.71 -17.27
N ASN A 299 -14.00 6.11 -16.11
CA ASN A 299 -15.01 7.17 -16.02
C ASN A 299 -14.38 8.56 -16.10
N GLU A 300 -13.13 8.71 -15.65
CA GLU A 300 -12.44 10.01 -15.55
C GLU A 300 -11.57 10.34 -16.77
N ILE A 301 -11.10 9.33 -17.51
CA ILE A 301 -10.12 9.48 -18.60
C ILE A 301 -10.73 8.96 -19.92
N PRO A 302 -11.29 9.84 -20.76
CA PRO A 302 -11.96 9.44 -22.01
C PRO A 302 -11.07 8.67 -22.99
N ALA A 303 -9.78 9.01 -23.04
CA ALA A 303 -8.81 8.31 -23.88
C ALA A 303 -8.62 6.84 -23.45
N GLU A 304 -8.59 6.59 -22.14
CA GLU A 304 -8.47 5.24 -21.58
C GLU A 304 -9.76 4.44 -21.79
N LYS A 305 -10.92 5.09 -21.64
CA LYS A 305 -12.22 4.50 -21.98
C LYS A 305 -12.24 3.99 -23.42
N LYS A 306 -11.80 4.84 -24.36
CA LYS A 306 -11.74 4.49 -25.80
C LYS A 306 -10.76 3.35 -26.06
N TYR A 307 -9.59 3.36 -25.41
CA TYR A 307 -8.59 2.30 -25.52
C TYR A 307 -9.17 0.95 -25.06
N MET A 308 -9.77 0.89 -23.86
CA MET A 308 -10.32 -0.34 -23.31
C MET A 308 -11.47 -0.87 -24.17
N ARG A 309 -12.36 0.00 -24.64
CA ARG A 309 -13.44 -0.38 -25.56
C ARG A 309 -12.91 -1.00 -26.86
N ALA A 310 -11.87 -0.39 -27.45
CA ALA A 310 -11.25 -0.92 -28.66
C ALA A 310 -10.60 -2.29 -28.40
N LEU A 311 -9.92 -2.46 -27.27
CA LEU A 311 -9.30 -3.72 -26.87
C LEU A 311 -10.33 -4.83 -26.67
N LEU A 312 -11.43 -4.55 -25.98
CA LEU A 312 -12.50 -5.53 -25.79
C LEU A 312 -13.11 -5.95 -27.14
N LYS A 313 -13.23 -5.02 -28.10
CA LYS A 313 -13.73 -5.32 -29.45
C LYS A 313 -12.74 -6.19 -30.23
N GLU A 314 -11.44 -5.90 -30.13
CA GLU A 314 -10.39 -6.71 -30.74
C GLU A 314 -10.34 -8.14 -30.18
N LYS A 315 -10.54 -8.30 -28.86
CA LYS A 315 -10.49 -9.59 -28.18
C LYS A 315 -11.83 -10.36 -28.16
N GLY A 316 -12.88 -9.80 -28.76
CA GLY A 316 -14.20 -10.45 -28.83
C GLY A 316 -15.01 -10.41 -27.52
N PHE A 317 -14.60 -9.60 -26.53
CA PHE A 317 -15.33 -9.43 -25.28
C PHE A 317 -16.38 -8.31 -25.33
N TYR A 318 -16.36 -7.48 -26.38
CA TYR A 318 -17.25 -6.34 -26.50
C TYR A 318 -18.63 -6.76 -27.05
N ALA A 319 -19.65 -6.61 -26.22
CA ALA A 319 -21.05 -6.58 -26.63
C ALA A 319 -21.47 -5.12 -26.86
N GLU A 320 -21.92 -4.76 -28.06
CA GLU A 320 -22.71 -3.55 -28.23
C GLU A 320 -23.96 -3.70 -27.37
N GLU A 321 -24.27 -2.67 -26.56
CA GLU A 321 -25.47 -2.69 -25.70
C GLU A 321 -26.66 -3.24 -26.49
N GLU A 322 -27.35 -4.21 -25.86
CA GLU A 322 -28.40 -5.12 -26.36
C GLU A 322 -27.97 -6.49 -26.92
N THR A 323 -26.70 -6.75 -27.24
CA THR A 323 -26.28 -8.10 -27.67
C THR A 323 -25.64 -8.92 -26.53
N PRO A 324 -26.16 -10.10 -26.20
CA PRO A 324 -25.60 -10.97 -25.18
C PRO A 324 -24.28 -11.58 -25.64
N VAL A 325 -23.29 -11.66 -24.74
CA VAL A 325 -21.97 -12.24 -25.03
C VAL A 325 -22.15 -13.76 -25.16
N PRO A 326 -21.82 -14.40 -26.29
CA PRO A 326 -21.85 -15.84 -26.39
C PRO A 326 -20.77 -16.43 -25.47
N TYR A 327 -21.20 -17.28 -24.54
CA TYR A 327 -20.34 -18.00 -23.62
C TYR A 327 -19.62 -19.13 -24.37
N SER A 328 -18.29 -19.04 -24.54
CA SER A 328 -17.47 -20.17 -24.96
C SER A 328 -16.79 -20.79 -23.75
N LEU A 329 -17.38 -21.85 -23.21
CA LEU A 329 -16.66 -22.78 -22.35
C LEU A 329 -15.76 -23.66 -23.22
N GLU A 330 -14.45 -23.45 -23.13
CA GLU A 330 -13.50 -24.52 -23.41
C GLU A 330 -13.04 -25.17 -22.10
N THR A 331 -13.16 -26.49 -22.12
CA THR A 331 -13.10 -27.47 -21.05
C THR A 331 -11.69 -27.73 -20.53
N THR A 332 -11.55 -28.01 -19.23
CA THR A 332 -10.65 -29.10 -18.77
C THR A 332 -11.42 -29.98 -17.81
N GLY A 333 -11.54 -31.27 -18.15
CA GLY A 333 -12.36 -32.23 -17.43
C GLY A 333 -11.66 -32.87 -16.23
N ASN A 334 -12.47 -33.48 -15.35
CA ASN A 334 -12.35 -34.90 -15.05
C ASN A 334 -13.67 -35.41 -14.42
N PRO A 335 -14.10 -36.67 -14.67
CA PRO A 335 -15.42 -37.18 -14.31
C PRO A 335 -15.35 -37.93 -12.98
N VAL A 336 -16.23 -37.66 -12.02
CA VAL A 336 -16.56 -38.64 -10.97
C VAL A 336 -18.01 -38.49 -10.52
N ALA A 337 -18.74 -39.61 -10.67
CA ALA A 337 -19.92 -40.05 -9.93
C ALA A 337 -21.27 -39.37 -10.19
N GLU A 338 -21.93 -39.88 -11.23
CA GLU A 338 -23.36 -40.22 -11.19
C GLU A 338 -23.58 -41.42 -10.25
N LYS A 339 -24.57 -41.30 -9.36
CA LYS A 339 -25.28 -42.31 -8.52
C LYS A 339 -25.85 -41.51 -7.34
N GLU A 340 -27.13 -41.47 -6.98
CA GLU A 340 -28.34 -42.30 -7.03
C GLU A 340 -29.43 -41.31 -6.50
N LEU A 341 -30.74 -41.38 -6.68
CA LEU A 341 -31.72 -42.32 -7.19
C LEU A 341 -33.02 -41.50 -7.23
N GLU A 342 -33.88 -41.80 -8.20
CA GLU A 342 -35.29 -41.45 -8.16
C GLU A 342 -35.95 -41.89 -6.85
N GLN A 343 -36.69 -40.98 -6.21
CA GLN A 343 -38.03 -41.19 -5.67
C GLN A 343 -38.74 -39.85 -5.45
#